data_AF-A0A7S1ZZ79-F1
#
_entry.id   AF-A0A7S1ZZ79-F1
#
_cell.length_a   1.000
_cell.length_b   1.000
_cell.length_c   1.000
_cell.angle_alpha   90.00
_cell.angle_beta   90.00
_cell.angle_gamma   90.00
#
_symmetry.space_group_name_H-M   'P 1'
#
loop_
_entity.id
_entity.type
_entity.pdbx_description
1 polymer ?
#
loop_
_entity_poly.entity_id
_entity_poly.type
_entity_poly.pdbx_seq_one_letter_code
_entity_poly.pdbx_strand_id
1 'polypeptide(L)'
;SIGFIWDPLEVAWNKLFNELCAFKAQNGHFNVSTLDEQNKYLGKWVVHQKKLYKKNDLSSDRIQKLNSIGFIWDTIEITWDKQFVKHFNRLCAFKAENGHCNVSQYDKRNKSL
;
A
#
# COMPACT_ATOMS: atom_id res chain seq x y z
N SER A 1 10.56 20.44 -37.21
CA SER A 1 9.52 21.28 -36.57
C SER A 1 9.32 20.81 -35.14
N ILE A 2 9.47 21.71 -34.18
CA ILE A 2 9.56 21.45 -32.73
C ILE A 2 8.13 21.34 -32.16
N GLY A 3 7.68 20.13 -31.85
CA GLY A 3 6.32 19.81 -31.37
C GLY A 3 6.26 19.65 -29.86
N PHE A 4 6.50 20.73 -29.13
CA PHE A 4 6.54 20.71 -27.66
C PHE A 4 5.11 20.83 -27.10
N ILE A 5 4.41 19.70 -27.00
CA ILE A 5 3.14 19.60 -26.27
C ILE A 5 3.49 19.16 -24.85
N TRP A 6 3.87 20.10 -23.99
CA TRP A 6 3.86 19.86 -22.55
C TRP A 6 2.40 19.84 -22.11
N ASP A 7 1.83 18.65 -21.94
CA ASP A 7 0.56 18.51 -21.23
C ASP A 7 0.79 18.94 -19.76
N PRO A 8 0.27 20.11 -19.32
CA PRO A 8 0.48 20.60 -17.96
C PRO A 8 -0.02 19.60 -16.91
N LEU A 9 -1.01 18.79 -17.26
CA LEU A 9 -1.56 17.75 -16.39
C LEU A 9 -0.55 16.62 -16.17
N GLU A 10 0.20 16.24 -17.20
CA GLU A 10 1.22 15.21 -17.10
C GLU A 10 2.43 15.70 -16.27
N VAL A 11 2.76 17.00 -16.34
CA VAL A 11 3.79 17.60 -15.46
C VAL A 11 3.38 17.52 -14.00
N ALA A 12 2.17 17.98 -13.70
CA ALA A 12 1.63 17.98 -12.35
C ALA A 12 1.54 16.55 -11.80
N TRP A 13 1.14 15.59 -12.63
CA TRP A 13 1.07 14.18 -12.25
C TRP A 13 2.46 13.62 -11.93
N ASN A 14 3.44 13.84 -12.80
CA ASN A 14 4.81 13.35 -12.58
C ASN A 14 5.48 13.99 -11.36
N LYS A 15 5.18 15.27 -11.06
CA LYS A 15 5.64 15.93 -9.83
C LYS A 15 5.13 15.20 -8.59
N LEU A 16 3.81 14.94 -8.51
CA LEU A 16 3.20 14.27 -7.35
C LEU A 16 3.63 12.80 -7.25
N PHE A 17 3.88 12.14 -8.38
CA PHE A 17 4.49 10.81 -8.40
C PHE A 17 5.88 10.82 -7.76
N ASN A 18 6.74 11.78 -8.11
CA ASN A 18 8.07 11.92 -7.51
C ASN A 18 7.99 12.24 -6.01
N GLU A 19 7.05 13.09 -5.60
CA GLU A 19 6.79 13.36 -4.17
C GLU A 19 6.36 12.08 -3.43
N LEU A 20 5.53 11.23 -4.04
CA LEU A 20 5.16 9.93 -3.47
C LEU A 20 6.36 9.00 -3.30
N CYS A 21 7.27 8.96 -4.29
CA CYS A 21 8.51 8.19 -4.20
C CYS A 21 9.38 8.66 -3.03
N ALA A 22 9.56 9.98 -2.89
CA ALA A 22 10.29 10.58 -1.78
C ALA A 22 9.62 10.26 -0.43
N PHE A 23 8.30 10.39 -0.36
CA PHE A 23 7.52 10.05 0.84
C PHE A 23 7.73 8.59 1.25
N LYS A 24 7.68 7.66 0.28
CA LYS A 24 7.92 6.23 0.51
C LYS A 24 9.34 5.97 1.01
N ALA A 25 10.35 6.63 0.44
CA ALA A 25 11.73 6.49 0.89
C ALA A 25 11.93 6.95 2.34
N GLN A 26 11.24 8.02 2.75
CA GLN A 26 11.32 8.58 4.11
C GLN A 26 10.52 7.79 5.14
N ASN A 27 9.31 7.35 4.80
CA ASN A 27 8.35 6.78 5.76
C ASN A 27 8.21 5.25 5.67
N GLY A 28 8.72 4.64 4.60
CA GLY A 28 8.58 3.19 4.38
C GLY A 28 7.18 2.74 3.97
N HIS A 29 6.22 3.64 3.75
CA HIS A 29 4.86 3.31 3.30
C HIS A 29 4.26 4.38 2.37
N PHE A 30 3.13 4.07 1.72
CA PHE A 30 2.39 4.98 0.84
C PHE A 30 1.16 5.61 1.50
N ASN A 31 0.95 5.37 2.80
CA ASN A 31 -0.18 5.94 3.53
C ASN A 31 0.09 7.41 3.86
N VAL A 32 -0.33 8.30 2.97
CA VAL A 32 -0.20 9.75 3.13
C VAL A 32 -1.50 10.30 3.73
N SER A 33 -1.40 10.92 4.91
CA SER A 33 -2.56 11.52 5.58
C SER A 33 -3.08 12.73 4.80
N THR A 34 -4.40 12.82 4.62
CA THR A 34 -5.03 14.03 4.04
C THR A 34 -5.20 15.17 5.05
N LEU A 35 -4.90 14.91 6.33
CA LEU A 35 -5.00 15.88 7.42
C LEU A 35 -3.66 16.55 7.72
N ASP A 36 -2.55 15.96 7.29
CA ASP A 36 -1.22 16.55 7.42
C ASP A 36 -1.09 17.75 6.47
N GLU A 37 -0.91 18.96 7.01
CA GLU A 37 -0.83 20.18 6.20
C GLU A 37 0.32 20.17 5.19
N GLN A 38 1.43 19.51 5.51
CA GLN A 38 2.59 19.43 4.62
C GLN A 38 2.33 18.52 3.42
N ASN A 39 1.65 17.39 3.65
CA ASN A 39 1.42 16.36 2.63
C ASN A 39 -0.04 16.27 2.13
N LYS A 40 -0.89 17.22 2.51
CA LYS A 40 -2.34 17.23 2.22
C LYS A 40 -2.65 17.03 0.74
N TYR A 41 -1.88 17.69 -0.13
CA TYR A 41 -2.06 17.62 -1.58
C TYR A 41 -1.69 16.23 -2.11
N LEU A 42 -0.55 15.69 -1.67
CA LEU A 42 -0.12 14.34 -2.01
C LEU A 42 -1.13 13.29 -1.53
N GLY A 43 -1.63 13.42 -0.30
CA GLY A 43 -2.67 12.54 0.24
C GLY A 43 -3.96 12.54 -0.58
N LYS A 44 -4.45 13.74 -0.96
CA LYS A 44 -5.62 13.86 -1.85
C LYS A 44 -5.35 13.25 -3.22
N TRP A 45 -4.16 13.44 -3.77
CA TRP A 45 -3.77 12.87 -5.05
C TRP A 45 -3.75 11.35 -5.01
N VAL A 46 -3.18 10.74 -3.96
CA VAL A 46 -3.19 9.29 -3.73
C VAL A 46 -4.63 8.75 -3.69
N VAL A 47 -5.52 9.39 -2.95
CA VAL A 47 -6.95 9.01 -2.90
C VAL A 47 -7.59 9.12 -4.29
N HIS A 48 -7.26 10.17 -5.05
CA HIS A 48 -7.78 10.37 -6.39
C HIS A 48 -7.30 9.27 -7.35
N GLN A 49 -6.01 8.90 -7.34
CA GLN A 49 -5.50 7.79 -8.16
C GLN A 49 -6.22 6.47 -7.86
N LYS A 50 -6.42 6.15 -6.58
CA LYS A 50 -7.17 4.94 -6.17
C LYS A 50 -8.62 4.97 -6.65
N LYS A 51 -9.28 6.14 -6.61
CA LYS A 51 -10.65 6.30 -7.09
C LYS A 51 -10.74 6.08 -8.62
N LEU A 52 -9.80 6.66 -9.38
CA LEU A 52 -9.75 6.47 -10.83
C LEU A 52 -9.46 5.01 -11.19
N TYR A 53 -8.53 4.35 -10.48
CA TYR A 53 -8.23 2.93 -10.66
C TYR A 53 -9.48 2.05 -10.44
N LYS A 54 -10.21 2.25 -9.35
CA LYS A 54 -11.46 1.50 -9.06
C LYS A 54 -12.57 1.73 -10.09
N LYS A 55 -12.52 2.84 -10.83
CA LYS A 55 -13.46 3.15 -11.92
C LYS A 55 -12.98 2.70 -13.29
N ASN A 56 -11.76 2.15 -13.41
CA ASN A 56 -11.08 1.89 -14.67
C ASN A 56 -10.85 3.15 -15.53
N ASP A 57 -10.83 4.33 -14.91
CA ASP A 57 -10.61 5.62 -15.59
C ASP A 57 -9.13 6.07 -15.55
N LEU A 58 -8.27 5.32 -14.85
CA LEU A 58 -6.84 5.62 -14.77
C LEU A 58 -6.11 5.01 -15.96
N SER A 59 -5.26 5.81 -16.64
CA SER A 59 -4.51 5.32 -17.79
C SER A 59 -3.56 4.17 -17.43
N SER A 60 -3.36 3.25 -18.38
CA SER A 60 -2.43 2.12 -18.25
C SER A 60 -1.03 2.54 -17.82
N ASP A 61 -0.53 3.65 -18.37
CA ASP A 61 0.83 4.13 -18.11
C ASP A 61 0.99 4.60 -16.66
N ARG A 62 -0.05 5.25 -16.11
CA ARG A 62 -0.07 5.68 -14.70
C ARG A 62 -0.17 4.50 -13.75
N ILE A 63 -0.94 3.47 -14.13
CA ILE A 63 -1.01 2.21 -13.39
C ILE A 63 0.36 1.53 -13.39
N GLN A 64 1.01 1.41 -14.54
CA GLN A 64 2.34 0.81 -14.66
C GLN A 64 3.39 1.57 -13.84
N LYS A 65 3.40 2.91 -13.90
CA LYS A 65 4.31 3.73 -13.08
C LYS A 65 4.09 3.49 -11.58
N LEU A 66 2.85 3.49 -11.10
CA LEU A 66 2.55 3.23 -9.69
C LEU A 66 2.89 1.79 -9.28
N ASN A 67 2.63 0.80 -10.14
CA ASN A 67 3.03 -0.59 -9.90
C ASN A 67 4.55 -0.77 -9.83
N SER A 68 5.31 -0.02 -10.65
CA SER A 68 6.78 -0.12 -10.68
C SER A 68 7.45 0.24 -9.36
N ILE A 69 6.79 1.06 -8.53
CA ILE A 69 7.27 1.44 -7.19
C ILE A 69 6.64 0.57 -6.09
N GLY A 70 5.88 -0.46 -6.44
CA GLY A 70 5.17 -1.33 -5.50
C GLY A 70 4.02 -0.63 -4.77
N PHE A 71 3.38 0.34 -5.42
CA PHE A 71 2.24 1.05 -4.83
C PHE A 71 1.09 0.09 -4.53
N ILE A 72 0.51 0.21 -3.32
CA ILE A 72 -0.63 -0.62 -2.93
C ILE A 72 -1.95 0.10 -3.19
N TRP A 73 -2.76 -0.50 -4.05
CA TRP A 73 -4.11 -0.06 -4.40
C TRP A 73 -5.10 -0.26 -3.23
N ASP A 74 -5.14 -1.46 -2.64
CA ASP A 74 -5.99 -1.76 -1.49
C ASP A 74 -5.18 -2.20 -0.25
N THR A 75 -5.32 -1.45 0.83
CA THR A 75 -4.64 -1.72 2.11
C THR A 75 -5.15 -2.98 2.81
N ILE A 76 -6.34 -3.46 2.44
CA ILE A 76 -6.92 -4.69 2.98
C ILE A 76 -6.09 -5.91 2.57
N GLU A 77 -5.57 -5.96 1.33
CA GLU A 77 -4.72 -7.07 0.84
C GLU A 77 -3.43 -7.20 1.65
N ILE A 78 -2.74 -6.08 1.93
CA ILE A 78 -1.53 -6.11 2.79
C ILE A 78 -1.86 -6.63 4.19
N THR A 79 -3.03 -6.25 4.72
CA THR A 79 -3.41 -6.62 6.09
C THR A 79 -3.69 -8.12 6.16
N TRP A 80 -4.30 -8.70 5.12
CA TRP A 80 -4.46 -10.14 4.98
C TRP A 80 -3.13 -10.86 4.88
N ASP A 81 -2.21 -10.44 4.01
CA ASP A 81 -0.91 -11.09 3.86
C ASP A 81 -0.03 -10.95 5.11
N LYS A 82 0.02 -9.77 5.73
CA LYS A 82 0.79 -9.57 6.97
C LYS A 82 0.20 -10.31 8.14
N GLN A 83 -1.12 -10.34 8.29
CA GLN A 83 -1.77 -11.12 9.34
C GLN A 83 -1.58 -12.62 9.08
N PHE A 84 -1.76 -13.09 7.85
CA PHE A 84 -1.53 -14.47 7.47
C PHE A 84 -0.09 -14.90 7.78
N VAL A 85 0.92 -14.15 7.33
CA VAL A 85 2.33 -14.43 7.61
C VAL A 85 2.62 -14.45 9.12
N LYS A 86 2.05 -13.51 9.88
CA LYS A 86 2.20 -13.48 11.35
C LYS A 86 1.58 -14.72 12.00
N HIS A 87 0.37 -15.13 11.60
CA HIS A 87 -0.30 -16.31 12.13
C HIS A 87 0.41 -17.61 11.69
N PHE A 88 0.86 -17.68 10.44
CA PHE A 88 1.64 -18.78 9.90
C PHE A 88 2.95 -18.96 10.67
N ASN A 89 3.71 -17.89 10.88
CA ASN A 89 4.95 -17.94 11.68
C ASN A 89 4.70 -18.39 13.12
N ARG A 90 3.59 -17.96 13.74
CA ARG A 90 3.17 -18.45 15.06
C ARG A 90 2.86 -19.95 15.04
N LEU A 91 2.19 -20.45 14.00
CA LEU A 91 1.90 -21.87 13.84
C LEU A 91 3.17 -22.69 13.60
N CYS A 92 4.13 -22.18 12.82
CA CYS A 92 5.43 -22.81 12.63
C CYS A 92 6.22 -22.90 13.95
N ALA A 93 6.26 -21.82 14.74
CA ALA A 93 6.89 -21.83 16.05
C ALA A 93 6.20 -22.83 17.00
N PHE A 94 4.86 -22.82 17.05
CA PHE A 94 4.10 -23.75 17.88
C PHE A 94 4.33 -25.21 17.48
N LYS A 95 4.39 -25.51 16.17
CA LYS A 95 4.70 -26.86 15.65
C LYS A 95 6.12 -27.29 16.01
N ALA A 96 7.10 -26.38 15.92
CA ALA A 96 8.48 -26.66 16.28
C ALA A 96 8.64 -26.99 17.78
N GLU A 97 7.85 -26.33 18.64
CA GLU A 97 7.87 -26.55 20.09
C GLU A 97 7.04 -27.76 20.54
N ASN A 98 5.91 -28.06 19.88
CA ASN A 98 4.91 -29.03 20.37
C ASN A 98 4.75 -30.26 19.47
N GLY A 99 5.44 -30.34 18.34
CA GLY A 99 5.37 -31.46 17.39
C GLY A 99 4.05 -31.57 16.61
N HIS A 100 3.05 -30.71 16.89
CA HIS A 100 1.75 -30.72 16.22
C HIS A 100 1.14 -29.31 16.12
N CYS A 101 0.18 -29.11 15.20
CA CYS A 101 -0.53 -27.84 15.01
C CYS A 101 -1.90 -27.76 15.71
N ASN A 102 -2.20 -28.66 16.67
CA ASN A 102 -3.49 -28.64 17.36
C ASN A 102 -3.55 -27.50 18.39
N VAL A 103 -4.13 -26.37 17.98
CA VAL A 103 -4.48 -25.27 18.88
C VAL A 103 -5.82 -25.62 19.54
N SER A 104 -5.78 -26.20 20.73
CA SER A 104 -7.00 -26.51 21.49
C SER A 104 -7.68 -25.21 21.93
N GLN A 105 -8.98 -25.08 21.61
CA GLN A 105 -9.87 -23.98 22.01
C GLN A 105 -10.05 -23.80 23.53
N TYR A 106 -9.45 -24.68 24.35
CA TYR A 106 -9.51 -24.63 25.82
C TYR A 106 -8.18 -24.27 26.50
N ASP A 107 -7.14 -23.90 25.73
CA ASP A 107 -5.87 -23.47 26.32
C ASP A 107 -5.97 -22.05 26.92
N LYS A 108 -5.83 -21.95 28.24
CA LYS A 108 -5.95 -20.71 29.02
C LYS A 108 -4.90 -19.65 28.65
N ARG A 109 -3.92 -19.98 27.81
CA ARG A 109 -2.89 -19.06 27.29
C ARG A 109 -3.38 -18.12 26.19
N ASN A 110 -4.59 -18.34 25.64
CA ASN A 110 -5.14 -17.55 24.53
C ASN A 110 -6.33 -16.67 24.96
N LYS A 111 -6.26 -16.03 26.13
CA LYS A 111 -7.19 -14.97 26.51
C LYS A 111 -6.68 -13.63 25.98
N SER A 112 -6.91 -13.36 24.69
CA SER A 112 -7.07 -12.03 24.09
C SER A 112 -7.09 -12.23 22.57
N LEU A 113 -8.26 -12.65 22.07
CA LEU A 113 -8.63 -12.50 20.66
C LEU A 113 -9.04 -11.04 20.40
#